data_AF-A0A191MWP7-F1
#
_entry.id   AF-A0A191MWP7-F1
#
_cell.length_a   1.000
_cell.length_b   1.000
_cell.length_c   1.000
_cell.angle_alpha   90.00
_cell.angle_beta   90.00
_cell.angle_gamma   90.00
#
_symmetry.space_group_name_H-M   'P 1'
#
loop_
_entity.id
_entity.type
_entity.pdbx_description
1 polymer ?
#
loop_
_entity_poly.entity_id
_entity_poly.type
_entity_poly.pdbx_seq_one_letter_code
_entity_poly.pdbx_strand_id
1 'polypeptide(L)'
;MNVSNPNNRAMVEFRVSTLNDIINIIIPHFDNYPLITKKSTDYILFKQIALLMLNKEHNNTEGLQKIVSIRASLNRGLPLKLKEAFPDIIPVEILNNLTIVKYNNLSPEWVAGFITGESNFFIAIKKSKTKSGLGVWLRFSIAQHSRDLLLLESFVDKKKRKGKLRLIGCGISAIIS
;
A
#
# COMPACT_ATOMS: atom_id res chain seq x y z
N MET A 1 -19.07 -12.21 -1.11
CA MET A 1 -18.52 -10.86 -1.32
C MET A 1 -19.63 -9.84 -1.13
N ASN A 2 -19.37 -8.76 -0.40
CA ASN A 2 -20.36 -7.71 -0.13
C ASN A 2 -19.79 -6.34 -0.53
N VAL A 3 -20.61 -5.52 -1.19
CA VAL A 3 -20.33 -4.10 -1.44
C VAL A 3 -21.22 -3.28 -0.53
N SER A 4 -20.65 -2.34 0.23
CA SER A 4 -21.42 -1.45 1.10
C SER A 4 -22.09 -0.33 0.30
N ASN A 5 -23.25 0.13 0.78
CA ASN A 5 -23.91 1.32 0.25
C ASN A 5 -23.04 2.57 0.51
N PRO A 6 -23.13 3.61 -0.36
CA PRO A 6 -22.41 4.86 -0.16
C PRO A 6 -22.68 5.46 1.22
N ASN A 7 -21.64 5.72 1.99
CA ASN A 7 -21.77 6.43 3.27
C ASN A 7 -21.94 7.94 3.06
N ASN A 8 -22.07 8.72 4.15
CA ASN A 8 -22.20 10.19 4.09
C ASN A 8 -20.99 10.92 3.43
N ARG A 9 -19.93 10.20 3.04
CA ARG A 9 -18.77 10.71 2.27
C ARG A 9 -18.76 10.23 0.82
N ALA A 10 -19.88 9.68 0.32
CA ALA A 10 -20.01 9.09 -1.02
C ALA A 10 -18.96 7.99 -1.31
N MET A 11 -18.60 7.21 -0.29
CA MET A 11 -17.62 6.12 -0.40
C MET A 11 -18.32 4.77 -0.29
N VAL A 12 -17.96 3.84 -1.18
CA VAL A 12 -18.34 2.43 -1.14
C VAL A 12 -17.13 1.56 -0.77
N GLU A 13 -17.36 0.45 -0.10
CA GLU A 13 -16.33 -0.51 0.29
C GLU A 13 -16.63 -1.88 -0.33
N PHE A 14 -15.64 -2.45 -1.02
CA PHE A 14 -15.63 -3.87 -1.37
C PHE A 14 -14.90 -4.65 -0.27
N ARG A 15 -15.58 -5.64 0.33
CA ARG A 15 -15.02 -6.43 1.44
C ARG A 15 -15.14 -7.93 1.22
N VAL A 16 -14.05 -8.64 1.52
CA VAL A 16 -14.00 -10.11 1.65
C VAL A 16 -13.60 -10.44 3.09
N SER A 17 -14.44 -11.18 3.80
CA SER A 17 -14.25 -11.48 5.23
C SER A 17 -14.42 -12.95 5.59
N THR A 18 -14.91 -13.78 4.68
CA THR A 18 -15.03 -15.23 4.92
C THR A 18 -13.68 -15.89 4.74
N LEU A 19 -13.28 -16.74 5.70
CA LEU A 19 -12.01 -17.46 5.66
C LEU A 19 -11.88 -18.30 4.37
N ASN A 20 -12.97 -18.93 3.92
CA ASN A 20 -12.99 -19.69 2.67
C ASN A 20 -12.55 -18.85 1.45
N ASP A 21 -13.18 -17.71 1.19
CA ASP A 21 -12.82 -16.85 0.07
C ASP A 21 -11.41 -16.24 0.22
N ILE A 22 -10.99 -15.94 1.46
CA ILE A 22 -9.63 -15.45 1.73
C ILE A 22 -8.60 -16.50 1.30
N ILE A 23 -8.80 -17.75 1.69
CA ILE A 23 -7.88 -18.86 1.43
C ILE A 23 -7.90 -19.28 -0.04
N ASN A 24 -9.09 -19.34 -0.65
CA ASN A 24 -9.26 -19.93 -1.98
C ASN A 24 -9.21 -18.91 -3.13
N ILE A 25 -9.36 -17.61 -2.86
CA ILE A 25 -9.41 -16.56 -3.89
C ILE A 25 -8.35 -15.50 -3.65
N ILE A 26 -8.35 -14.87 -2.47
CA ILE A 26 -7.50 -13.70 -2.19
C ILE A 26 -6.03 -14.07 -2.12
N ILE A 27 -5.68 -15.11 -1.35
CA ILE A 27 -4.30 -15.57 -1.21
C ILE A 27 -3.73 -16.06 -2.56
N PRO A 28 -4.39 -16.95 -3.31
CA PRO A 28 -3.88 -17.39 -4.61
C PRO A 28 -3.68 -16.24 -5.60
N HIS A 29 -4.55 -15.22 -5.57
CA HIS A 29 -4.38 -14.05 -6.42
C HIS A 29 -3.09 -13.28 -6.09
N PHE A 30 -2.86 -12.93 -4.82
CA PHE A 30 -1.67 -12.16 -4.43
C PHE A 30 -0.38 -12.98 -4.34
N ASP A 31 -0.46 -14.30 -4.33
CA ASP A 31 0.68 -15.19 -4.56
C ASP A 31 1.13 -15.17 -6.03
N ASN A 32 0.17 -15.20 -6.97
CA ASN A 32 0.45 -15.16 -8.41
C ASN A 32 0.76 -13.75 -8.93
N TYR A 33 0.17 -12.72 -8.30
CA TYR A 33 0.36 -11.31 -8.63
C TYR A 33 0.82 -10.52 -7.40
N PRO A 34 2.11 -10.65 -7.01
CA PRO A 34 2.60 -10.09 -5.76
C PRO A 34 2.51 -8.58 -5.69
N LEU A 35 2.10 -8.07 -4.54
CA LEU A 35 2.19 -6.64 -4.23
C LEU A 35 3.65 -6.15 -4.29
N ILE A 36 3.81 -4.90 -4.72
CA ILE A 36 5.12 -4.26 -4.95
C ILE A 36 5.47 -3.27 -3.84
N THR A 37 4.50 -2.52 -3.32
CA THR A 37 4.73 -1.58 -2.22
C THR A 37 5.03 -2.30 -0.90
N LYS A 38 5.36 -1.55 0.15
CA LYS A 38 5.47 -2.05 1.53
C LYS A 38 4.19 -2.72 2.06
N LYS A 39 3.05 -2.57 1.37
CA LYS A 39 1.82 -3.35 1.65
C LYS A 39 2.01 -4.86 1.42
N SER A 40 3.02 -5.26 0.64
CA SER A 40 3.38 -6.68 0.45
C SER A 40 3.74 -7.38 1.77
N THR A 41 4.42 -6.68 2.67
CA THR A 41 4.70 -7.18 4.03
C THR A 41 3.41 -7.44 4.79
N ASP A 42 2.47 -6.49 4.76
CA ASP A 42 1.19 -6.62 5.44
C ASP A 42 0.41 -7.84 4.89
N TYR A 43 0.48 -8.08 3.58
CA TYR A 43 -0.11 -9.26 2.95
C TYR A 43 0.52 -10.57 3.45
N ILE A 44 1.85 -10.64 3.54
CA ILE A 44 2.55 -11.85 4.02
C ILE A 44 2.13 -12.19 5.45
N LEU A 45 2.09 -11.19 6.35
CA LEU A 45 1.63 -11.38 7.74
C LEU A 45 0.15 -11.78 7.80
N PHE A 46 -0.69 -11.16 6.96
CA PHE A 46 -2.11 -11.52 6.84
C PHE A 46 -2.30 -12.97 6.39
N LYS A 47 -1.55 -13.40 5.36
CA LYS A 47 -1.55 -14.79 4.86
C LYS A 47 -1.16 -15.78 5.96
N GLN A 48 -0.12 -15.49 6.74
CA GLN A 48 0.29 -16.33 7.86
C GLN A 48 -0.85 -16.51 8.88
N ILE A 49 -1.50 -15.43 9.29
CA ILE A 49 -2.65 -15.49 10.21
C ILE A 49 -3.79 -16.31 9.59
N ALA A 50 -4.12 -16.08 8.32
CA ALA A 50 -5.19 -16.82 7.64
C ALA A 50 -4.92 -18.34 7.61
N LEU A 51 -3.68 -18.76 7.41
CA LEU A 51 -3.29 -20.17 7.46
C LEU A 51 -3.39 -20.76 8.88
N LEU A 52 -2.99 -20.02 9.92
CA LEU A 52 -3.24 -20.44 11.32
C LEU A 52 -4.73 -20.61 11.61
N MET A 53 -5.56 -19.74 11.01
CA MET A 53 -7.01 -19.85 11.13
C MET A 53 -7.57 -21.06 10.40
N LEU A 54 -7.09 -21.33 9.17
CA LEU A 54 -7.45 -22.51 8.38
C LEU A 54 -7.15 -23.80 9.15
N ASN A 55 -5.99 -23.87 9.80
CA ASN A 55 -5.56 -25.01 10.61
C ASN A 55 -6.24 -25.09 12.00
N LYS A 56 -7.16 -24.15 12.31
CA LYS A 56 -7.82 -24.03 13.61
C LYS A 56 -6.89 -23.81 14.81
N GLU A 57 -5.63 -23.41 14.58
CA GLU A 57 -4.63 -23.16 15.64
C GLU A 57 -5.04 -21.98 16.54
N HIS A 58 -5.80 -21.02 16.01
CA HIS A 58 -6.36 -19.89 16.76
C HIS A 58 -7.29 -20.26 17.92
N ASN A 59 -7.72 -21.52 18.03
CA ASN A 59 -8.62 -21.98 19.09
C ASN A 59 -7.91 -22.30 20.42
N ASN A 60 -6.59 -22.29 20.45
CA ASN A 60 -5.81 -22.48 21.67
C ASN A 60 -4.95 -21.25 21.99
N THR A 61 -4.46 -21.18 23.22
CA THR A 61 -3.71 -20.02 23.73
C THR A 61 -2.42 -19.78 22.96
N GLU A 62 -1.70 -20.84 22.59
CA GLU A 62 -0.43 -20.74 21.86
C GLU A 62 -0.66 -20.14 20.45
N GLY A 63 -1.63 -20.65 19.71
CA GLY A 63 -1.99 -20.13 18.39
C GLY A 63 -2.54 -18.71 18.46
N LEU A 64 -3.31 -18.37 19.50
CA LEU A 64 -3.75 -17.00 19.72
C LEU A 64 -2.57 -16.06 20.00
N GLN A 65 -1.63 -16.44 20.87
CA GLN A 65 -0.41 -15.66 21.13
C GLN A 65 0.41 -15.45 19.85
N LYS A 66 0.56 -16.50 19.03
CA LYS A 66 1.23 -16.41 17.73
C LYS A 66 0.54 -15.41 16.78
N ILE A 67 -0.79 -15.42 16.72
CA ILE A 67 -1.56 -14.46 15.93
C ILE A 67 -1.36 -13.03 16.44
N VAL A 68 -1.38 -12.82 17.76
CA VAL A 68 -1.19 -11.49 18.35
C VAL A 68 0.22 -10.97 18.08
N SER A 69 1.24 -11.83 18.19
CA SER A 69 2.63 -11.51 17.83
C SER A 69 2.77 -11.07 16.35
N ILE A 70 2.17 -11.81 15.42
CA ILE A 70 2.17 -11.44 13.99
C ILE A 70 1.39 -10.12 13.78
N ARG A 71 0.23 -9.98 14.43
CA ARG A 71 -0.62 -8.78 14.33
C ARG A 71 0.04 -7.52 14.89
N ALA A 72 0.97 -7.67 15.84
CA ALA A 72 1.74 -6.57 16.38
C ALA A 72 2.67 -5.92 15.34
N SER A 73 3.09 -6.67 14.32
CA SER A 73 3.90 -6.18 13.20
C SER A 73 3.07 -5.72 11.99
N LEU A 74 1.75 -5.93 12.03
CA LEU A 74 0.84 -5.62 10.92
C LEU A 74 0.32 -4.18 10.99
N ASN A 75 0.35 -3.45 9.87
CA ASN A 75 -0.18 -2.09 9.73
C ASN A 75 0.31 -1.11 10.82
N ARG A 76 -0.54 -0.81 11.82
CA ARG A 76 -0.27 0.13 12.93
C ARG A 76 0.04 -0.60 14.26
N GLY A 77 0.25 -1.92 14.21
CA GLY A 77 0.45 -2.77 15.37
C GLY A 77 -0.80 -2.91 16.25
N LEU A 78 -0.60 -3.24 17.53
CA LEU A 78 -1.68 -3.55 18.47
C LEU A 78 -2.37 -2.28 19.02
N PRO A 79 -3.72 -2.26 19.09
CA PRO A 79 -4.45 -1.25 19.86
C PRO A 79 -4.17 -1.41 21.36
N LEU A 80 -4.36 -0.34 22.14
CA LEU A 80 -4.05 -0.29 23.58
C LEU A 80 -4.60 -1.48 24.36
N LYS A 81 -5.90 -1.79 24.18
CA LYS A 81 -6.56 -2.93 24.82
C LYS A 81 -5.86 -4.28 24.58
N LEU A 82 -5.28 -4.49 23.39
CA LEU A 82 -4.54 -5.73 23.10
C LEU A 82 -3.12 -5.68 23.68
N LYS A 83 -2.49 -4.51 23.79
CA LYS A 83 -1.21 -4.38 24.49
C LYS A 83 -1.36 -4.68 25.97
N GLU A 84 -2.43 -4.21 26.59
CA GLU A 84 -2.74 -4.48 28.01
C GLU A 84 -3.05 -5.95 28.26
N ALA A 85 -3.77 -6.61 27.33
CA ALA A 85 -4.09 -8.03 27.44
C ALA A 85 -2.90 -8.96 27.14
N PHE A 86 -1.90 -8.49 26.40
CA PHE A 86 -0.72 -9.26 26.00
C PHE A 86 0.56 -8.43 26.22
N PRO A 87 0.93 -8.13 27.48
CA PRO A 87 2.03 -7.21 27.80
C PRO A 87 3.40 -7.71 27.37
N ASP A 88 3.62 -9.03 27.42
CA ASP A 88 4.92 -9.66 27.12
C ASP A 88 5.05 -10.10 25.65
N ILE A 89 4.19 -9.60 24.77
CA ILE A 89 4.20 -10.03 23.37
C ILE A 89 5.39 -9.43 22.62
N ILE A 90 6.14 -10.30 21.96
CA ILE A 90 7.25 -9.92 21.07
C ILE A 90 6.71 -9.87 19.63
N PRO A 91 6.72 -8.71 18.95
CA PRO A 91 6.30 -8.63 17.55
C PRO A 91 7.22 -9.45 16.62
N VAL A 92 6.65 -10.06 15.59
CA VAL A 92 7.44 -10.78 14.57
C VAL A 92 8.34 -9.81 13.81
N GLU A 93 9.63 -10.11 13.72
CA GLU A 93 10.56 -9.33 12.90
C GLU A 93 10.29 -9.51 11.40
N ILE A 94 10.26 -8.40 10.68
CA ILE A 94 10.04 -8.38 9.23
C ILE A 94 11.39 -8.24 8.52
N LEU A 95 11.78 -9.26 7.75
CA LEU A 95 12.95 -9.17 6.89
C LEU A 95 12.65 -8.30 5.65
N ASN A 96 13.36 -7.18 5.49
CA ASN A 96 13.10 -6.18 4.45
C ASN A 96 13.83 -6.44 3.11
N ASN A 97 14.47 -7.60 2.94
CA ASN A 97 15.51 -7.83 1.92
C ASN A 97 14.98 -7.93 0.47
N LEU A 98 13.67 -7.98 0.25
CA LEU A 98 13.06 -8.29 -1.06
C LEU A 98 12.77 -7.06 -1.95
N THR A 99 13.09 -5.85 -1.51
CA THR A 99 12.53 -4.63 -2.13
C THR A 99 13.29 -4.11 -3.35
N ILE A 100 14.61 -4.25 -3.42
CA ILE A 100 15.42 -3.55 -4.44
C ILE A 100 15.28 -4.18 -5.84
N VAL A 101 15.19 -5.51 -5.94
CA VAL A 101 15.13 -6.21 -7.25
C VAL A 101 13.80 -5.97 -7.98
N LYS A 102 12.69 -5.78 -7.26
CA LYS A 102 11.34 -5.62 -7.84
C LYS A 102 11.15 -4.32 -8.61
N TYR A 103 11.82 -3.23 -8.25
CA TYR A 103 11.56 -1.91 -8.84
C TYR A 103 12.19 -1.70 -10.21
N ASN A 104 13.10 -2.59 -10.64
CA ASN A 104 13.80 -2.46 -11.92
C ASN A 104 12.97 -2.97 -13.12
N ASN A 105 11.87 -3.68 -12.89
CA ASN A 105 11.05 -4.26 -13.96
C ASN A 105 9.55 -4.25 -13.59
N LEU A 106 8.98 -3.05 -13.46
CA LEU A 106 7.55 -2.88 -13.21
C LEU A 106 6.77 -3.11 -14.51
N SER A 107 5.75 -3.98 -14.48
CA SER A 107 4.91 -4.18 -15.66
C SER A 107 4.05 -2.93 -15.93
N PRO A 108 3.78 -2.60 -17.21
CA PRO A 108 2.93 -1.48 -17.56
C PRO A 108 1.53 -1.55 -16.92
N GLU A 109 0.95 -2.74 -16.80
CA GLU A 109 -0.38 -2.97 -16.22
C GLU A 109 -0.41 -2.64 -14.74
N TRP A 110 0.66 -3.03 -14.01
CA TRP A 110 0.78 -2.69 -12.60
C TRP A 110 0.93 -1.17 -12.42
N VAL A 111 1.76 -0.53 -13.25
CA VAL A 111 1.96 0.93 -13.22
C VAL A 111 0.64 1.67 -13.48
N ALA A 112 -0.14 1.23 -14.48
CA ALA A 112 -1.45 1.80 -14.77
C ALA A 112 -2.43 1.66 -13.59
N GLY A 113 -2.49 0.48 -12.96
CA GLY A 113 -3.34 0.25 -11.80
C GLY A 113 -2.94 1.10 -10.60
N PHE A 114 -1.63 1.21 -10.33
CA PHE A 114 -1.11 2.03 -9.24
C PHE A 114 -1.39 3.52 -9.45
N ILE A 115 -1.16 4.03 -10.66
CA ILE A 115 -1.43 5.43 -11.03
C ILE A 115 -2.92 5.76 -10.93
N THR A 116 -3.80 4.82 -11.29
CA THR A 116 -5.26 5.01 -11.16
C THR A 116 -5.68 5.29 -9.72
N GLY A 117 -5.01 4.69 -8.73
CA GLY A 117 -5.31 4.92 -7.30
C GLY A 117 -4.58 6.11 -6.67
N GLU A 118 -3.32 6.36 -7.05
CA GLU A 118 -2.40 7.22 -6.29
C GLU A 118 -2.00 8.53 -7.00
N SER A 119 -2.39 8.70 -8.26
CA SER A 119 -1.95 9.84 -9.07
C SER A 119 -2.94 11.00 -9.11
N ASN A 120 -2.45 12.13 -9.60
CA ASN A 120 -3.20 13.35 -9.84
C ASN A 120 -2.77 13.98 -11.18
N PHE A 121 -3.76 14.31 -12.01
CA PHE A 121 -3.62 15.09 -13.23
C PHE A 121 -4.10 16.51 -12.97
N PHE A 122 -3.16 17.46 -12.97
CA PHE A 122 -3.43 18.84 -12.61
C PHE A 122 -3.12 19.78 -13.76
N ILE A 123 -4.06 20.69 -14.03
CA ILE A 123 -3.94 21.76 -15.02
C ILE A 123 -4.09 23.08 -14.29
N ALA A 124 -3.11 23.97 -14.43
CA ALA A 124 -3.21 25.35 -13.97
C ALA A 124 -3.20 26.32 -15.14
N ILE A 125 -4.08 27.31 -15.07
CA ILE A 125 -4.07 28.47 -15.96
C ILE A 125 -3.69 29.68 -15.10
N LYS A 126 -2.68 30.43 -15.53
CA LYS A 126 -2.16 31.60 -14.78
C LYS A 126 -1.80 32.71 -15.74
N LYS A 127 -1.70 33.95 -15.24
CA LYS A 127 -1.22 35.08 -16.04
C LYS A 127 0.17 34.78 -16.62
N SER A 128 0.35 35.14 -17.87
CA SER A 128 1.59 34.94 -18.63
C SER A 128 1.78 36.04 -19.66
N LYS A 129 2.98 36.12 -20.24
CA LYS A 129 3.34 37.08 -21.30
C LYS A 129 2.90 36.62 -22.71
N THR A 130 2.07 35.58 -22.81
CA THR A 130 1.51 35.11 -24.08
C THR A 130 0.55 36.16 -24.67
N LYS A 131 0.22 36.02 -25.96
CA LYS A 131 -0.73 36.92 -26.64
C LYS A 131 -2.11 36.99 -25.96
N SER A 132 -2.57 35.89 -25.37
CA SER A 132 -3.84 35.83 -24.63
C SER A 132 -3.73 36.38 -23.19
N GLY A 133 -2.52 36.70 -22.73
CA GLY A 133 -2.25 37.06 -21.32
C GLY A 133 -2.29 35.87 -20.35
N LEU A 134 -2.51 34.65 -20.84
CA LEU A 134 -2.65 33.43 -20.03
C LEU A 134 -1.69 32.33 -20.48
N GLY A 135 -1.07 31.65 -19.53
CA GLY A 135 -0.30 30.44 -19.74
C GLY A 135 -1.02 29.22 -19.17
N VAL A 136 -0.66 28.03 -19.66
CA VAL A 136 -1.17 26.75 -19.20
C VAL A 136 0.00 25.92 -18.68
N TRP A 137 -0.17 25.30 -17.50
CA TRP A 137 0.80 24.43 -16.87
C TRP A 137 0.15 23.08 -16.60
N LEU A 138 0.76 22.02 -17.12
CA LEU A 138 0.37 20.66 -16.84
C LEU A 138 1.27 20.10 -15.74
N ARG A 139 0.69 19.30 -14.85
CA ARG A 139 1.42 18.55 -13.82
C ARG A 139 0.78 17.19 -13.68
N PHE A 140 1.61 16.16 -13.80
CA PHE A 140 1.29 14.83 -13.32
C PHE A 140 2.07 14.59 -12.01
N SER A 141 1.38 14.08 -10.99
CA SER A 141 2.02 13.75 -9.72
C SER A 141 1.49 12.46 -9.13
N ILE A 142 2.37 11.65 -8.56
CA ILE A 142 2.03 10.47 -7.76
C ILE A 142 2.35 10.83 -6.31
N ALA A 143 1.45 10.53 -5.37
CA ALA A 143 1.71 10.70 -3.94
C ALA A 143 1.76 9.31 -3.27
N GLN A 144 2.71 9.10 -2.35
CA GLN A 144 2.79 7.86 -1.59
C GLN A 144 3.46 8.11 -0.23
N HIS A 145 3.28 7.23 0.74
CA HIS A 145 4.00 7.33 2.01
C HIS A 145 5.52 7.21 1.81
N SER A 146 6.30 7.92 2.64
CA SER A 146 7.77 7.95 2.54
C SER A 146 8.46 6.59 2.65
N ARG A 147 7.78 5.61 3.27
CA ARG A 147 8.24 4.22 3.39
C ARG A 147 8.42 3.51 2.04
N ASP A 148 7.80 4.03 0.98
CA ASP A 148 7.87 3.54 -0.39
C ASP A 148 8.72 4.49 -1.28
N LEU A 149 9.66 5.25 -0.69
CA LEU A 149 10.56 6.17 -1.43
C LEU A 149 11.27 5.49 -2.60
N LEU A 150 11.83 4.29 -2.39
CA LEU A 150 12.58 3.57 -3.43
C LEU A 150 11.71 3.24 -4.66
N LEU A 151 10.41 2.99 -4.45
CA LEU A 151 9.46 2.81 -5.55
C LEU A 151 9.24 4.14 -6.29
N LEU A 152 9.10 5.26 -5.58
CA LEU A 152 8.96 6.56 -6.24
C LEU A 152 10.23 6.97 -7.00
N GLU A 153 11.41 6.60 -6.50
CA GLU A 153 12.68 6.80 -7.20
C GLU A 153 12.76 6.04 -8.52
N SER A 154 12.13 4.87 -8.64
CA SER A 154 12.18 4.09 -9.88
C SER A 154 11.37 4.72 -11.03
N PHE A 155 10.42 5.62 -10.73
CA PHE A 155 9.71 6.40 -11.74
C PHE A 155 10.49 7.59 -12.28
N VAL A 156 11.61 7.97 -11.65
CA VAL A 156 12.39 9.16 -12.02
C VAL A 156 13.57 8.77 -12.91
N ASP A 157 13.56 9.24 -14.16
CA ASP A 157 14.74 9.15 -15.03
C ASP A 157 15.74 10.27 -14.65
N LYS A 158 16.65 9.93 -13.73
CA LYS A 158 17.71 10.83 -13.26
C LYS A 158 18.64 11.29 -14.41
N LYS A 159 18.75 10.53 -15.52
CA LYS A 159 19.61 10.89 -16.67
C LYS A 159 18.95 11.92 -17.59
N LYS A 160 17.64 11.84 -17.80
CA LYS A 160 16.90 12.76 -18.68
C LYS A 160 16.34 14.00 -17.96
N ARG A 161 16.63 14.18 -16.67
CA ARG A 161 16.04 15.23 -15.80
C ARG A 161 14.50 15.26 -15.86
N LYS A 162 13.88 14.11 -16.12
CA LYS A 162 12.42 13.98 -16.17
C LYS A 162 11.91 13.64 -14.78
N GLY A 163 11.22 14.61 -14.19
CA GLY A 163 10.59 14.52 -12.88
C GLY A 163 11.48 14.88 -11.69
N LYS A 164 10.82 15.22 -10.57
CA LYS A 164 11.43 15.60 -9.28
C LYS A 164 10.61 15.03 -8.12
N LEU A 165 11.29 14.45 -7.13
CA LEU A 165 10.68 14.06 -5.86
C LEU A 165 10.55 15.27 -4.92
N ARG A 166 9.43 15.38 -4.21
CA ARG A 166 9.18 16.36 -3.16
C ARG A 166 8.60 15.68 -1.93
N LEU A 167 9.09 16.02 -0.75
CA LEU A 167 8.42 15.70 0.52
C LEU A 167 7.18 16.59 0.67
N ILE A 168 6.04 16.00 1.02
CA ILE A 168 4.77 16.70 1.28
C ILE A 168 4.19 16.12 2.59
N GLY A 169 4.37 16.84 3.71
CA GLY A 169 3.94 16.35 5.03
C GLY A 169 4.61 15.02 5.41
N CYS A 170 3.83 14.04 5.89
CA CYS A 170 4.32 12.68 6.17
C CYS A 170 4.54 11.81 4.92
N GLY A 171 4.24 12.31 3.70
CA GLY A 171 4.35 11.57 2.43
C GLY A 171 5.40 12.14 1.47
N ILE A 172 5.67 11.42 0.38
CA ILE A 172 6.53 11.82 -0.73
C ILE A 172 5.69 11.85 -2.00
N SER A 173 5.88 12.87 -2.84
CA SER A 173 5.28 12.94 -4.16
C SER A 173 6.35 12.98 -5.25
N ALA A 174 6.16 12.17 -6.28
CA ALA A 174 6.89 12.26 -7.53
C ALA A 174 6.13 13.16 -8.49
N ILE A 175 6.75 14.26 -8.91
CA ILE A 175 6.22 15.15 -9.95
C ILE A 175 6.93 14.78 -11.25
N ILE A 176 6.20 14.38 -12.27
CA ILE A 176 6.75 14.13 -13.61
C ILE A 176 6.32 15.29 -14.51
N SER A 177 7.31 16.01 -15.02
CA SER A 177 7.16 17.19 -15.90
C SER A 177 7.90 16.97 -17.21
#